data_AF-A0A517IDA3-F1
#
_entry.id   AF-A0A517IDA3-F1
#
_cell.length_a   1.000
_cell.length_b   1.000
_cell.length_c   1.000
_cell.angle_alpha   90.00
_cell.angle_beta   90.00
_cell.angle_gamma   90.00
#
_symmetry.space_group_name_H-M   'P 1'
#
loop_
_entity.id
_entity.type
_entity.pdbx_description
1 polymer ?
#
loop_
_entity_poly.entity_id
_entity_poly.type
_entity_poly.pdbx_seq_one_letter_code
_entity_poly.pdbx_strand_id
1 'polypeptide(L)'
;MLEWNCQYDKGGLTMSIVGQRIKWLREQKQWSQLQLAEKLGIHNTVLSRIESGEKKGVDFHLISKVADLFEVSTDFLHGRTEEPSWKRGSVRETPATFLNVDGLSEDELVEVKRHIEFLKWKALQEKNEDPS
;
A
#
# COMPACT_ATOMS: atom_id res chain seq x y z
N MET A 1 -11.40 -12.99 -10.11
CA MET A 1 -10.70 -11.88 -10.79
C MET A 1 -11.80 -10.90 -11.19
N LEU A 2 -12.09 -9.91 -10.35
CA LEU A 2 -13.19 -8.99 -10.58
C LEU A 2 -12.65 -7.83 -11.44
N GLU A 3 -13.06 -7.80 -12.69
CA GLU A 3 -12.75 -6.76 -13.66
C GLU A 3 -13.37 -5.43 -13.22
N TRP A 4 -12.56 -4.37 -13.21
CA TRP A 4 -12.98 -3.04 -12.82
C TRP A 4 -13.65 -2.35 -14.01
N ASN A 5 -14.98 -2.44 -14.10
CA ASN A 5 -15.76 -1.69 -15.09
C ASN A 5 -16.07 -0.29 -14.54
N CYS A 6 -15.30 0.70 -15.01
CA CYS A 6 -15.60 2.11 -14.85
C CYS A 6 -16.87 2.45 -15.66
N GLN A 7 -18.05 2.31 -15.05
CA GLN A 7 -19.30 2.83 -15.62
C GLN A 7 -19.59 4.22 -15.04
N TYR A 8 -19.76 5.17 -15.96
CA TYR A 8 -20.13 6.56 -15.72
C TYR A 8 -21.65 6.70 -15.60
N ASP A 9 -22.11 7.33 -14.52
CA ASP A 9 -23.51 7.73 -14.36
C ASP A 9 -23.73 9.14 -14.95
N LYS A 10 -24.63 9.23 -15.93
CA LYS A 10 -25.01 10.48 -16.60
C LYS A 10 -25.90 11.33 -15.68
N GLY A 11 -25.30 12.22 -14.89
CA GLY A 11 -26.04 13.26 -14.19
C GLY A 11 -25.28 13.89 -13.03
N GLY A 12 -24.45 14.90 -13.32
CA GLY A 12 -23.92 15.82 -12.30
C GLY A 12 -22.79 15.27 -11.43
N LEU A 13 -21.63 15.92 -11.52
CA LEU A 13 -20.44 15.72 -10.69
C LEU A 13 -19.69 14.38 -10.89
N THR A 14 -18.61 14.44 -11.69
CA THR A 14 -17.67 13.32 -11.83
C THR A 14 -16.93 13.11 -10.51
N MET A 15 -17.14 11.96 -9.86
CA MET A 15 -16.39 11.60 -8.64
C MET A 15 -14.89 11.65 -8.91
N SER A 16 -14.12 12.26 -8.00
CA SER A 16 -12.65 12.23 -8.11
C SER A 16 -12.14 10.79 -7.96
N ILE A 17 -11.11 10.41 -8.73
CA ILE A 17 -10.50 9.07 -8.65
C ILE A 17 -10.03 8.74 -7.23
N VAL A 18 -9.54 9.76 -6.50
CA VAL A 18 -9.14 9.65 -5.08
C VAL A 18 -10.33 9.25 -4.21
N GLY A 19 -11.46 9.95 -4.35
CA GLY A 19 -12.69 9.64 -3.62
C GLY A 19 -13.23 8.24 -3.92
N GLN A 20 -13.16 7.82 -5.19
CA GLN A 20 -13.55 6.47 -5.62
C GLN A 20 -12.67 5.40 -4.96
N ARG A 21 -11.34 5.58 -4.97
CA ARG A 21 -10.40 4.61 -4.39
C ARG A 21 -10.48 4.54 -2.87
N ILE A 22 -10.68 5.68 -2.19
CA ILE A 22 -10.94 5.72 -0.75
C ILE A 22 -12.22 4.95 -0.40
N LYS A 23 -13.31 5.22 -1.11
CA LYS A 23 -14.59 4.52 -0.93
C LYS A 23 -14.44 3.01 -1.12
N TRP A 24 -13.75 2.62 -2.20
CA TRP A 24 -13.50 1.21 -2.50
C TRP A 24 -12.69 0.52 -1.38
N LEU A 25 -11.58 1.12 -0.93
CA LEU A 25 -10.77 0.59 0.18
C LEU A 25 -11.58 0.44 1.47
N ARG A 26 -12.42 1.43 1.78
CA ARG A 26 -13.33 1.39 2.93
C ARG A 26 -14.30 0.20 2.84
N GLU A 27 -14.91 0.01 1.68
CA GLU A 27 -15.88 -1.07 1.44
C GLU A 27 -15.23 -2.45 1.48
N GLN A 28 -13.98 -2.60 1.02
CA GLN A 28 -13.20 -3.84 1.16
C GLN A 28 -12.94 -4.20 2.63
N LYS A 29 -12.82 -3.22 3.51
CA LYS A 29 -12.71 -3.43 4.97
C LYS A 29 -14.08 -3.52 5.68
N GLN A 30 -15.18 -3.42 4.94
CA GLN A 30 -16.55 -3.38 5.47
C GLN A 30 -16.77 -2.28 6.53
N TRP A 31 -16.10 -1.14 6.38
CA TRP A 31 -16.23 -0.02 7.30
C TRP A 31 -17.33 0.96 6.87
N SER A 32 -18.05 1.51 7.83
CA SER A 32 -18.91 2.67 7.60
C SER A 32 -18.06 3.93 7.37
N GLN A 33 -18.65 4.96 6.77
CA GLN A 33 -17.98 6.26 6.62
C GLN A 33 -17.57 6.84 7.99
N LEU A 34 -18.40 6.66 9.02
CA LEU A 34 -18.07 7.11 10.37
C LEU A 34 -16.80 6.41 10.90
N GLN A 35 -16.71 5.09 10.76
CA GLN A 35 -15.57 4.32 11.23
C GLN A 35 -14.26 4.70 10.51
N LEU A 36 -14.30 4.93 9.19
CA LEU A 36 -13.11 5.39 8.47
C LEU A 36 -12.74 6.83 8.85
N ALA A 37 -13.73 7.71 9.02
CA ALA A 37 -13.50 9.10 9.43
C ALA A 37 -12.83 9.17 10.80
N GLU A 38 -13.28 8.36 11.76
CA GLU A 38 -12.65 8.20 13.08
C GLU A 38 -11.19 7.73 12.98
N LYS A 39 -10.91 6.72 12.15
CA LYS A 39 -9.54 6.21 11.92
C LYS A 39 -8.62 7.24 11.28
N LEU A 40 -9.15 8.08 10.39
CA LEU A 40 -8.38 9.14 9.72
C LEU A 40 -8.27 10.42 10.56
N GLY A 41 -9.03 10.52 11.66
CA GLY A 41 -9.10 11.72 12.50
C GLY A 41 -9.74 12.91 11.78
N ILE A 42 -10.77 12.66 10.97
CA ILE A 42 -11.53 13.69 10.25
C ILE A 42 -13.02 13.61 10.58
N HIS A 43 -13.75 14.69 10.31
CA HIS A 43 -15.20 14.66 10.48
C HIS A 43 -15.88 13.81 9.38
N ASN A 44 -16.93 13.07 9.73
CA ASN A 44 -17.64 12.20 8.78
C ASN A 44 -18.12 12.96 7.53
N THR A 45 -18.63 14.18 7.68
CA THR A 45 -19.04 15.03 6.54
C THR A 45 -17.90 15.33 5.57
N VAL A 46 -16.65 15.40 6.05
CA VAL A 46 -15.47 15.58 5.19
C VAL A 46 -15.25 14.32 4.35
N LEU A 47 -15.29 13.14 4.98
CA LEU A 47 -15.16 11.88 4.24
C LEU A 47 -16.30 11.70 3.23
N SER A 48 -17.54 11.99 3.61
CA SER A 48 -18.70 11.91 2.70
C SER A 48 -18.51 12.79 1.47
N ARG A 49 -18.00 14.02 1.62
CA ARG A 49 -17.72 14.92 0.49
C ARG A 49 -16.56 14.46 -0.39
N ILE A 50 -15.58 13.77 0.19
CA ILE A 50 -14.48 13.16 -0.56
C ILE A 50 -15.01 12.01 -1.40
N GLU A 51 -15.73 11.08 -0.76
CA GLU A 51 -16.30 9.90 -1.40
C GLU A 51 -17.46 10.19 -2.35
N SER A 52 -18.03 11.39 -2.33
CA SER A 52 -19.03 11.83 -3.33
C SER A 52 -18.42 12.65 -4.47
N GLY A 53 -17.15 13.05 -4.38
CA GLY A 53 -16.51 13.95 -5.34
C GLY A 53 -16.84 15.44 -5.18
N GLU A 54 -17.62 15.83 -4.18
CA GLU A 54 -17.90 17.23 -3.85
C GLU A 54 -16.62 17.99 -3.46
N LYS A 55 -15.71 17.32 -2.75
CA LYS A 55 -14.41 17.87 -2.38
C LYS A 55 -13.37 17.57 -3.47
N LYS A 56 -13.06 18.57 -4.30
CA LYS A 56 -12.09 18.46 -5.41
C LYS A 56 -10.60 18.47 -5.01
N GLY A 57 -10.29 18.85 -3.77
CA GLY A 57 -8.92 18.87 -3.23
C GLY A 57 -8.85 18.15 -1.89
N VAL A 58 -8.24 16.97 -1.89
CA VAL A 58 -7.91 16.22 -0.67
C VAL A 58 -6.50 16.64 -0.26
N ASP A 59 -6.33 17.02 1.00
CA ASP A 59 -5.04 17.46 1.50
C ASP A 59 -4.02 16.32 1.49
N PHE A 60 -2.75 16.65 1.21
CA PHE A 60 -1.66 15.68 1.12
C PHE A 60 -1.55 14.83 2.39
N HIS A 61 -1.68 15.43 3.57
CA HIS A 61 -1.59 14.72 4.84
C HIS A 61 -2.70 13.66 4.99
N LEU A 62 -3.91 13.95 4.51
CA LEU A 62 -5.01 13.00 4.52
C LEU A 62 -4.78 11.86 3.53
N ILE A 63 -4.24 12.16 2.34
CA ILE A 63 -3.89 11.13 1.36
C ILE A 63 -2.81 10.20 1.92
N SER A 64 -1.77 10.74 2.56
CA SER A 64 -0.75 9.94 3.24
C SER A 64 -1.34 9.05 4.34
N LYS A 65 -2.22 9.60 5.19
CA LYS A 65 -2.92 8.81 6.23
C LYS A 65 -3.72 7.66 5.65
N VAL A 66 -4.45 7.88 4.55
CA VAL A 66 -5.18 6.82 3.86
C VAL A 66 -4.20 5.78 3.33
N ALA A 67 -3.13 6.21 2.66
CA ALA A 67 -2.11 5.34 2.10
C ALA A 67 -1.51 4.42 3.18
N ASP A 68 -1.13 4.99 4.33
CA ASP A 68 -0.57 4.25 5.45
C ASP A 68 -1.60 3.28 6.07
N LEU A 69 -2.83 3.76 6.31
CA LEU A 69 -3.90 2.96 6.94
C LEU A 69 -4.27 1.71 6.13
N PHE A 70 -4.25 1.82 4.80
CA PHE A 70 -4.59 0.71 3.91
C PHE A 70 -3.37 0.01 3.32
N GLU A 71 -2.16 0.43 3.70
CA GLU A 71 -0.88 -0.07 3.18
C GLU A 71 -0.76 0.01 1.64
N VAL A 72 -1.30 1.09 1.05
CA VAL A 72 -1.32 1.34 -0.39
C VAL A 72 -0.45 2.52 -0.79
N SER A 73 -0.04 2.59 -2.06
CA SER A 73 0.72 3.73 -2.58
C SER A 73 -0.16 4.97 -2.77
N THR A 74 0.43 6.16 -2.62
CA THR A 74 -0.27 7.41 -2.97
C THR A 74 -0.54 7.51 -4.47
N ASP A 75 0.33 6.93 -5.31
CA ASP A 75 0.10 6.81 -6.75
C ASP A 75 -1.11 5.94 -7.07
N PHE A 76 -1.35 4.89 -6.29
CA PHE A 76 -2.61 4.17 -6.32
C PHE A 76 -3.74 5.10 -5.91
N LEU A 77 -3.69 5.86 -4.82
CA LEU A 77 -4.83 6.75 -4.50
C LEU A 77 -5.15 7.77 -5.61
N HIS A 78 -4.15 8.21 -6.38
CA HIS A 78 -4.31 9.20 -7.45
C HIS A 78 -4.68 8.64 -8.82
N GLY A 79 -4.82 7.33 -9.01
CA GLY A 79 -5.13 6.80 -10.34
C GLY A 79 -3.93 6.56 -11.26
N ARG A 80 -2.70 6.63 -10.75
CA ARG A 80 -1.49 6.51 -11.58
C ARG A 80 -1.03 5.06 -11.80
N THR A 81 -1.47 4.15 -10.94
CA THR A 81 -1.21 2.71 -11.02
C THR A 81 -2.44 1.94 -10.56
N GLU A 82 -2.71 0.78 -11.13
CA GLU A 82 -3.75 -0.14 -10.64
C GLU A 82 -3.25 -1.05 -9.51
N GLU A 83 -1.93 -1.14 -9.30
CA GLU A 83 -1.35 -1.92 -8.19
C GLU A 83 -1.52 -1.15 -6.88
N PRO A 84 -2.33 -1.63 -5.92
CA PRO A 84 -2.60 -0.91 -4.68
C PRO A 84 -1.39 -0.92 -3.74
N SER A 85 -0.66 -2.03 -3.67
CA SER A 85 0.40 -2.20 -2.69
C SER A 85 1.60 -1.31 -2.97
N TRP A 86 2.22 -0.82 -1.90
CA TRP A 86 3.65 -0.57 -1.98
C TRP A 86 4.30 -1.91 -2.34
N LYS A 87 5.17 -1.95 -3.36
CA LYS A 87 6.21 -2.98 -3.39
C LYS A 87 7.13 -2.72 -2.20
N ARG A 88 6.64 -3.02 -1.00
CA ARG A 88 7.43 -3.13 0.21
C ARG A 88 8.21 -4.41 -0.02
N GLY A 89 9.29 -4.31 -0.80
CA GLY A 89 10.37 -5.25 -0.68
C GLY A 89 10.63 -5.35 0.82
N SER A 90 10.43 -6.53 1.38
CA SER A 90 10.73 -6.84 2.77
C SER A 90 12.24 -6.80 2.93
N VAL A 91 12.81 -5.60 2.89
CA VAL A 91 14.21 -5.31 3.16
C VAL A 91 14.21 -4.16 4.14
N ARG A 92 14.06 -4.49 5.42
CA ARG A 92 14.46 -3.58 6.49
C ARG A 92 15.99 -3.47 6.40
N GLU A 93 16.45 -2.28 6.05
CA GLU A 93 17.84 -1.79 6.13
C GLU A 93 18.91 -2.68 5.49
N THR A 94 19.04 -2.57 4.17
CA THR A 94 20.30 -2.41 3.42
C THR A 94 19.95 -2.38 1.92
N PRO A 95 20.74 -1.73 1.07
CA PRO A 95 20.37 -1.52 -0.33
C PRO A 95 20.44 -2.83 -1.14
N ALA A 96 19.46 -3.73 -1.03
CA ALA A 96 19.36 -4.90 -1.91
C ALA A 96 19.30 -4.52 -3.42
N THR A 97 19.19 -3.23 -3.73
CA THR A 97 19.49 -2.62 -5.03
C THR A 97 20.91 -2.89 -5.57
N PHE A 98 21.87 -3.42 -4.79
CA PHE A 98 23.19 -3.83 -5.31
C PHE A 98 23.30 -5.30 -5.75
N LEU A 99 22.35 -6.17 -5.39
CA LEU A 99 22.38 -7.57 -5.83
C LEU A 99 21.81 -7.65 -7.25
N ASN A 100 22.65 -7.34 -8.24
CA ASN A 100 22.35 -7.69 -9.62
C ASN A 100 22.48 -9.21 -9.76
N VAL A 101 21.34 -9.88 -9.89
CA VAL A 101 21.24 -11.33 -10.09
C VAL A 101 20.99 -11.69 -11.55
N ASP A 102 20.95 -10.70 -12.44
CA ASP A 102 20.79 -10.93 -13.88
C ASP A 102 22.03 -11.64 -14.42
N GLY A 103 21.81 -12.74 -15.15
CA GLY A 103 22.88 -13.55 -15.73
C GLY A 103 23.31 -14.75 -14.90
N LEU A 104 22.74 -14.98 -13.71
CA LEU A 104 22.95 -16.21 -12.94
C LEU A 104 22.06 -17.35 -13.45
N SER A 105 22.63 -18.55 -13.49
CA SER A 105 21.91 -19.80 -13.74
C SER A 105 21.06 -20.22 -12.52
N GLU A 106 20.17 -21.19 -12.73
CA GLU A 106 19.31 -21.70 -11.66
C GLU A 106 20.13 -22.28 -10.50
N ASP A 107 21.19 -23.03 -10.79
CA ASP A 107 22.06 -23.63 -9.78
C ASP A 107 22.79 -22.57 -8.94
N GLU A 108 23.27 -21.49 -9.58
CA GLU A 108 23.93 -20.36 -8.91
C GLU A 108 22.94 -19.58 -8.03
N LEU A 109 21.69 -19.43 -8.46
CA LEU A 109 20.64 -18.84 -7.63
C LEU A 109 20.34 -19.70 -6.39
N VAL A 110 20.36 -21.04 -6.52
CA VAL A 110 20.20 -21.91 -5.36
C VAL A 110 21.36 -21.75 -4.38
N GLU A 111 22.59 -21.56 -4.86
CA GLU A 111 23.75 -21.27 -4.01
C GLU A 111 23.63 -19.95 -3.26
N VAL A 112 23.27 -18.88 -3.97
CA VAL A 112 23.02 -17.57 -3.35
C VAL A 112 21.96 -17.69 -2.27
N LYS A 113 20.87 -18.40 -2.55
CA LYS A 113 19.79 -18.64 -1.58
C LYS A 113 20.30 -19.39 -0.35
N ARG A 114 21.06 -20.48 -0.54
CA ARG A 114 21.66 -21.24 0.58
C ARG A 114 22.56 -20.36 1.43
N HIS A 115 23.36 -19.51 0.80
CA HIS A 115 24.27 -18.61 1.50
C HIS A 115 23.52 -17.56 2.34
N ILE A 116 22.46 -16.98 1.77
CA ILE A 116 21.59 -16.05 2.50
C ILE A 116 20.96 -16.72 3.73
N GLU A 117 20.44 -17.94 3.57
CA GLU A 117 19.84 -18.68 4.69
C GLU A 117 20.87 -19.02 5.78
N PHE A 118 22.10 -19.38 5.38
CA PHE A 118 23.19 -19.59 6.32
C PHE A 118 23.51 -18.32 7.13
N LEU A 119 23.63 -17.16 6.47
CA LEU A 119 23.91 -15.90 7.15
C LEU A 119 22.79 -15.50 8.11
N LYS A 120 21.53 -15.70 7.70
CA LYS A 120 20.37 -15.48 8.59
C LYS A 120 20.43 -16.38 9.82
N TRP A 121 20.71 -17.66 9.63
CA TRP A 121 20.83 -18.61 10.74
C TRP A 121 21.95 -18.20 11.70
N LYS A 122 23.13 -17.84 11.18
CA LYS A 122 24.27 -17.40 11.98
C LYS A 122 23.94 -16.15 12.82
N ALA A 123 23.31 -15.15 12.23
CA ALA A 123 22.90 -13.93 12.92
C ALA A 123 21.84 -14.18 14.02
N LEU A 124 21.02 -15.23 13.89
CA LEU A 124 20.07 -15.64 14.92
C LEU A 124 20.75 -16.31 16.11
N GLN A 125 21.84 -17.06 15.89
CA GLN A 125 22.62 -17.66 16.98
C GLN A 125 23.34 -16.58 17.79
N GLU A 126 24.00 -15.63 17.13
CA GLU A 126 24.72 -14.53 17.79
C GLU A 126 23.82 -13.66 18.67
N LYS A 127 22.52 -13.54 18.34
CA LYS A 127 21.55 -12.79 19.17
C LYS A 127 20.99 -13.58 20.35
N ASN A 128 21.08 -14.92 20.33
CA ASN A 128 20.61 -15.78 21.41
C ASN A 128 21.71 -16.10 22.45
N GLU A 129 22.96 -15.77 22.15
CA GLU A 129 24.12 -16.01 23.03
C GLU A 129 24.48 -14.82 23.93
N ASP A 130 23.75 -13.68 23.87
CA ASP A 130 23.95 -12.54 24.79
C ASP A 130 22.74 -12.33 25.73
N PRO A 131 22.62 -13.11 26.82
CA PRO A 131 21.79 -12.77 27.96
C PRO A 131 22.66 -12.09 29.04
N SER A 132 22.99 -10.82 28.85
CA SER A 132 23.52 -9.96 29.92
C SER A 132 22.84 -8.59 29.93
#